data_AF-A0A553C6W5-F1
#
_entry.id   AF-A0A553C6W5-F1
#
_cell.length_a   1.000
_cell.length_b   1.000
_cell.length_c   1.000
_cell.angle_alpha   90.00
_cell.angle_beta   90.00
_cell.angle_gamma   90.00
#
_symmetry.space_group_name_H-M   'P 1'
#
loop_
_entity.id
_entity.type
_entity.pdbx_description
1 polymer ?
#
loop_
_entity_poly.entity_id
_entity_poly.type
_entity_poly.pdbx_seq_one_letter_code
_entity_poly.pdbx_strand_id
1 'polypeptide(L)'
;MKNKYVDFISDEHFLDCVANLHKAYLKAKNNITKKNFYTNKVDTIKLTFDAKFNDIDEESLIQAEILRQIDKSINNSIGTFHEQILGGIKGFEIGNLSGYDIKAKDNTLFADIKNKHNTMNSSSAEALFQKLSKYADENKKSKCYWVQILAKSSFCELWKGEINGKEYSHSRVYKISGDQFYALLSGKDNALFQLYKNLPIAVKDCLNSVEKSELAKENSALDEIKVKIETSKRTILDQITFENYSYYLGFDKL
;
A
#
# COMPACT_ATOMS: atom_id res chain seq x y z
N MET A 1 -11.00 -19.47 -25.22
CA MET A 1 -9.63 -19.95 -25.00
C MET A 1 -9.40 -20.05 -23.51
N LYS A 2 -8.60 -21.02 -23.04
CA LYS A 2 -8.20 -21.11 -21.63
C LYS A 2 -7.19 -19.98 -21.36
N ASN A 3 -7.35 -19.28 -20.23
CA ASN A 3 -6.39 -18.24 -19.82
C ASN A 3 -5.03 -18.89 -19.53
N LYS A 4 -3.96 -18.19 -19.89
CA LYS A 4 -2.57 -18.61 -19.69
C LYS A 4 -2.18 -18.58 -18.22
N TYR A 5 -2.60 -17.55 -17.47
CA TYR A 5 -2.08 -17.31 -16.12
C TYR A 5 -3.01 -17.85 -15.03
N VAL A 6 -4.27 -17.40 -14.99
CA VAL A 6 -5.28 -17.84 -14.01
C VAL A 6 -6.66 -17.85 -14.67
N ASP A 7 -7.53 -18.81 -14.33
CA ASP A 7 -8.85 -18.89 -15.00
C ASP A 7 -9.94 -18.01 -14.37
N PHE A 8 -9.65 -17.21 -13.33
CA PHE A 8 -10.64 -16.38 -12.64
C PHE A 8 -10.65 -14.90 -13.07
N ILE A 9 -9.67 -14.47 -13.87
CA ILE A 9 -9.60 -13.17 -14.57
C ILE A 9 -9.01 -13.39 -15.96
N SER A 10 -9.21 -12.46 -16.91
CA SER A 10 -8.59 -12.56 -18.24
C SER A 10 -7.07 -12.34 -18.19
N ASP A 11 -6.35 -12.89 -19.16
CA ASP A 11 -4.90 -12.67 -19.29
C ASP A 11 -4.57 -11.18 -19.50
N GLU A 12 -5.38 -10.48 -20.30
CA GLU A 12 -5.28 -9.04 -20.53
C GLU A 12 -5.39 -8.26 -19.22
N HIS A 13 -6.41 -8.53 -18.40
CA HIS A 13 -6.60 -7.85 -17.12
C HIS A 13 -5.45 -8.12 -16.14
N PHE A 14 -4.93 -9.35 -16.09
CA PHE A 14 -3.79 -9.65 -15.24
C PHE A 14 -2.54 -8.87 -15.71
N LEU A 15 -2.23 -8.88 -17.01
CA LEU A 15 -1.10 -8.12 -17.55
C LEU A 15 -1.25 -6.62 -17.30
N ASP A 16 -2.46 -6.06 -17.40
CA ASP A 16 -2.72 -4.65 -17.05
C ASP A 16 -2.48 -4.35 -15.57
N CYS A 17 -2.88 -5.23 -14.66
CA CYS A 17 -2.59 -5.10 -13.23
C CYS A 17 -1.07 -5.06 -12.98
N VAL A 18 -0.32 -5.94 -13.64
CA VAL A 18 1.15 -5.98 -13.55
C VAL A 18 1.78 -4.73 -14.15
N ALA A 19 1.30 -4.28 -15.31
CA ALA A 19 1.78 -3.07 -15.96
C ALA A 19 1.52 -1.81 -15.10
N ASN A 20 0.35 -1.72 -14.47
CA ASN A 20 0.02 -0.64 -13.54
C ASN A 20 0.93 -0.64 -12.31
N LEU A 21 1.21 -1.81 -11.75
CA LEU A 21 2.17 -1.94 -10.66
C LEU A 21 3.57 -1.52 -11.10
N HIS A 22 4.03 -1.96 -12.26
CA HIS A 22 5.35 -1.56 -12.80
C HIS A 22 5.46 -0.05 -13.01
N LYS A 23 4.42 0.59 -13.58
CA LYS A 23 4.34 2.06 -13.70
C LYS A 23 4.42 2.75 -12.33
N ALA A 24 3.79 2.19 -11.30
CA ALA A 24 3.88 2.73 -9.95
C ALA A 24 5.31 2.63 -9.38
N TYR A 25 6.04 1.54 -9.65
CA TYR A 25 7.46 1.40 -9.29
C TYR A 25 8.32 2.47 -9.99
N LEU A 26 8.14 2.65 -11.31
CA LEU A 26 8.87 3.67 -12.07
C LEU A 26 8.56 5.08 -11.52
N LYS A 27 7.27 5.38 -11.28
CA LYS A 27 6.86 6.65 -10.69
C LYS A 27 7.45 6.88 -9.31
N ALA A 28 7.48 5.86 -8.45
CA ALA A 28 8.06 5.97 -7.12
C ALA A 28 9.57 6.26 -7.17
N LYS A 29 10.30 5.62 -8.10
CA LYS A 29 11.73 5.86 -8.34
C LYS A 29 12.02 7.22 -8.98
N ASN A 30 11.18 7.68 -9.90
CA ASN A 30 11.39 8.93 -10.62
C ASN A 30 10.96 10.17 -9.82
N ASN A 31 10.19 9.98 -8.74
CA ASN A 31 9.68 11.07 -7.89
C ASN A 31 10.60 11.43 -6.73
N ILE A 32 11.90 11.12 -6.81
CA ILE A 32 12.87 11.45 -5.74
C ILE A 32 13.32 12.91 -5.89
N THR A 33 12.39 13.86 -5.78
CA THR A 33 12.72 15.29 -5.72
C THR A 33 12.74 15.75 -4.26
N LYS A 34 13.46 16.83 -3.96
CA LYS A 34 13.47 17.41 -2.61
C LYS A 34 12.05 17.80 -2.15
N LYS A 35 11.24 18.30 -3.08
CA LYS A 35 9.83 18.63 -2.84
C LYS A 35 9.03 17.41 -2.35
N ASN A 36 9.21 16.26 -3.00
CA ASN A 36 8.49 15.04 -2.63
C ASN A 36 9.02 14.46 -1.31
N PHE A 37 10.34 14.54 -1.08
CA PHE A 37 10.98 14.11 0.16
C PHE A 37 10.42 14.84 1.40
N TYR A 38 10.05 16.11 1.26
CA TYR A 38 9.43 16.91 2.33
C TYR A 38 7.89 16.93 2.34
N THR A 39 7.23 16.18 1.46
CA THR A 39 5.76 16.13 1.45
C THR A 39 5.22 15.54 2.76
N ASN A 40 5.94 14.57 3.32
CA ASN A 40 5.80 14.20 4.73
C ASN A 40 6.99 14.78 5.49
N LYS A 41 6.74 15.31 6.69
CA LYS A 41 7.81 15.87 7.52
C LYS A 41 8.85 14.81 7.84
N VAL A 42 10.12 15.17 7.66
CA VAL A 42 11.27 14.32 7.99
C VAL A 42 11.61 14.54 9.46
N ASP A 43 11.57 13.48 10.26
CA ASP A 43 11.87 13.55 11.68
C ASP A 43 13.38 13.64 11.91
N THR A 44 13.90 14.87 11.97
CA THR A 44 15.33 15.13 12.16
C THR A 44 15.81 14.82 13.57
N ILE A 45 14.92 14.73 14.56
CA ILE A 45 15.25 14.26 15.92
C ILE A 45 15.61 12.78 15.86
N LYS A 46 14.77 11.96 15.22
CA LYS A 46 15.04 10.54 15.01
C LYS A 46 16.31 10.32 14.20
N LEU A 47 16.52 11.07 13.11
CA LEU A 47 17.73 10.95 12.29
C LEU A 47 19.00 11.33 13.07
N THR A 48 18.92 12.30 13.98
CA THR A 48 20.05 12.65 14.86
C THR A 48 20.43 11.48 15.75
N PHE A 49 19.45 10.80 16.36
CA PHE A 49 19.72 9.60 17.16
C PHE A 49 20.28 8.45 16.30
N ASP A 50 19.74 8.22 15.11
CA ASP A 50 20.26 7.17 14.24
C ASP A 50 21.72 7.41 13.86
N ALA A 51 22.08 8.66 13.54
CA ALA A 51 23.46 9.03 13.19
C ALA A 51 24.42 8.73 14.32
N LYS A 52 24.05 9.15 15.55
CA LYS A 52 24.93 9.04 16.70
C LYS A 52 24.97 7.65 17.32
N PHE A 53 23.84 6.95 17.38
CA PHE A 53 23.77 5.63 18.01
C PHE A 53 24.26 4.50 17.11
N ASN A 54 24.14 4.66 15.79
CA ASN A 54 24.55 3.63 14.82
C ASN A 54 25.83 3.99 14.05
N ASP A 55 26.46 5.13 14.33
CA ASP A 55 27.65 5.64 13.63
C ASP A 55 27.47 5.68 12.10
N ILE A 56 26.32 6.22 11.67
CA ILE A 56 25.97 6.37 10.25
C ILE A 56 26.10 7.85 9.87
N ASP A 57 26.77 8.12 8.75
CA ASP A 57 26.90 9.49 8.24
C ASP A 57 25.55 10.04 7.73
N GLU A 58 25.44 11.37 7.71
CA GLU A 58 24.19 12.05 7.36
C GLU A 58 23.74 11.76 5.91
N GLU A 59 24.65 11.61 4.95
CA GLU A 59 24.27 11.31 3.56
C GLU A 59 23.65 9.92 3.44
N SER A 60 24.28 8.91 4.05
CA SER A 60 23.78 7.54 4.09
C SER A 60 22.41 7.46 4.77
N LEU A 61 22.19 8.22 5.85
CA LEU A 61 20.89 8.28 6.53
C LEU A 61 19.80 8.88 5.64
N ILE A 62 20.09 9.97 4.94
CA ILE A 62 19.12 10.58 4.04
C ILE A 62 18.81 9.67 2.86
N GLN A 63 19.82 9.00 2.31
CA GLN A 63 19.60 8.01 1.26
C GLN A 63 18.72 6.84 1.74
N ALA A 64 18.95 6.35 2.97
CA ALA A 64 18.11 5.31 3.57
C ALA A 64 16.66 5.79 3.79
N GLU A 65 16.47 7.04 4.24
CA GLU A 65 15.14 7.62 4.44
C GLU A 65 14.40 7.83 3.10
N ILE A 66 15.10 8.26 2.04
CA ILE A 66 14.57 8.31 0.68
C ILE A 66 14.09 6.93 0.23
N LEU A 67 14.94 5.90 0.36
CA LEU A 67 14.60 4.53 -0.01
C LEU A 67 13.41 4.00 0.78
N ARG A 68 13.32 4.33 2.08
CA ARG A 68 12.19 3.97 2.94
C ARG A 68 10.88 4.61 2.48
N GLN A 69 10.90 5.87 2.01
CA GLN A 69 9.71 6.54 1.48
C GLN A 69 9.26 5.94 0.13
N ILE A 70 10.21 5.54 -0.72
CA ILE A 70 9.94 4.81 -1.97
C ILE A 70 9.29 3.46 -1.65
N ASP A 71 9.88 2.69 -0.73
CA ASP A 71 9.35 1.37 -0.33
C ASP A 71 7.94 1.49 0.26
N LYS A 72 7.66 2.52 1.07
CA LYS A 72 6.30 2.81 1.56
C LYS A 72 5.31 3.03 0.41
N SER A 73 5.71 3.80 -0.60
CA SER A 73 4.87 4.08 -1.78
C SER A 73 4.60 2.81 -2.59
N ILE A 74 5.63 1.99 -2.79
CA ILE A 74 5.53 0.69 -3.45
C ILE A 74 4.60 -0.26 -2.69
N ASN A 75 4.74 -0.36 -1.37
CA ASN A 75 3.88 -1.20 -0.53
C ASN A 75 2.40 -0.82 -0.63
N ASN A 76 2.08 0.48 -0.76
CA ASN A 76 0.70 0.92 -1.02
C ASN A 76 0.21 0.45 -2.40
N SER A 77 1.04 0.56 -3.44
CA SER A 77 0.70 0.07 -4.78
C SER A 77 0.50 -1.44 -4.84
N ILE A 78 1.16 -2.22 -3.97
CA ILE A 78 0.88 -3.65 -3.82
C ILE A 78 -0.53 -3.90 -3.26
N GLY A 79 -1.01 -3.07 -2.35
CA GLY A 79 -2.41 -3.12 -1.89
C GLY A 79 -3.39 -2.93 -3.06
N THR A 80 -3.18 -1.87 -3.84
CA THR A 80 -3.96 -1.60 -5.06
C THR A 80 -3.87 -2.73 -6.09
N PHE A 81 -2.72 -3.39 -6.22
CA PHE A 81 -2.59 -4.55 -7.10
C PHE A 81 -3.56 -5.68 -6.70
N HIS A 82 -3.69 -5.99 -5.40
CA HIS A 82 -4.64 -7.00 -4.94
C HIS A 82 -6.09 -6.59 -5.22
N GLU A 83 -6.43 -5.31 -4.99
CA GLU A 83 -7.75 -4.77 -5.32
C GLU A 83 -8.05 -4.92 -6.82
N GLN A 84 -7.12 -4.54 -7.69
CA GLN A 84 -7.28 -4.65 -9.14
C GLN A 84 -7.46 -6.10 -9.58
N ILE A 85 -6.66 -7.04 -9.06
CA ILE A 85 -6.80 -8.47 -9.37
C ILE A 85 -8.18 -8.99 -8.96
N LEU A 86 -8.61 -8.71 -7.72
CA LEU A 86 -9.88 -9.19 -7.18
C LEU A 86 -11.08 -8.51 -7.86
N GLY A 87 -10.97 -7.23 -8.20
CA GLY A 87 -11.98 -6.48 -8.93
C GLY A 87 -12.12 -6.88 -10.40
N GLY A 88 -11.14 -7.59 -10.96
CA GLY A 88 -11.24 -8.21 -12.29
C GLY A 88 -12.08 -9.48 -12.33
N ILE A 89 -12.39 -10.07 -11.17
CA ILE A 89 -13.19 -11.29 -11.09
C ILE A 89 -14.64 -10.97 -11.48
N LYS A 90 -15.22 -11.79 -12.35
CA LYS A 90 -16.59 -11.60 -12.84
C LYS A 90 -17.57 -11.50 -11.67
N GLY A 91 -18.33 -10.41 -11.61
CA GLY A 91 -19.31 -10.15 -10.56
C GLY A 91 -18.82 -9.24 -9.44
N PHE A 92 -17.54 -8.86 -9.45
CA PHE A 92 -16.94 -7.94 -8.47
C PHE A 92 -16.47 -6.64 -9.14
N GLU A 93 -16.22 -5.63 -8.32
CA GLU A 93 -15.65 -4.34 -8.75
C GLU A 93 -14.89 -3.66 -7.61
N ILE A 94 -13.91 -2.83 -7.99
CA ILE A 94 -13.13 -2.00 -7.07
C ILE A 94 -13.93 -0.79 -6.57
N GLY A 95 -13.67 -0.37 -5.34
CA GLY A 95 -14.23 0.86 -4.81
C GLY A 95 -13.46 2.10 -5.25
N ASN A 96 -14.05 2.90 -6.12
CA ASN A 96 -13.51 4.21 -6.47
C ASN A 96 -14.11 5.29 -5.56
N LEU A 97 -13.36 5.72 -4.53
CA LEU A 97 -13.77 6.76 -3.56
C LEU A 97 -15.08 6.45 -2.80
N SER A 98 -15.42 5.17 -2.65
CA SER A 98 -16.74 4.69 -2.19
C SER A 98 -16.75 4.07 -0.79
N GLY A 99 -15.61 4.14 -0.08
CA GLY A 99 -15.48 3.71 1.32
C GLY A 99 -15.27 2.20 1.52
N TYR A 100 -15.29 1.40 0.45
CA TYR A 100 -14.86 0.00 0.42
C TYR A 100 -13.75 -0.17 -0.63
N ASP A 101 -13.02 -1.28 -0.57
CA ASP A 101 -11.97 -1.58 -1.54
C ASP A 101 -12.51 -2.52 -2.64
N ILE A 102 -13.35 -3.49 -2.27
CA ILE A 102 -14.01 -4.42 -3.20
C ILE A 102 -15.48 -4.61 -2.81
N LYS A 103 -16.37 -4.75 -3.80
CA LYS A 103 -17.74 -5.25 -3.57
C LYS A 103 -18.21 -6.20 -4.67
N ALA A 104 -19.24 -6.99 -4.36
CA ALA A 104 -20.02 -7.66 -5.38
C ALA A 104 -20.96 -6.66 -6.08
N LYS A 105 -21.17 -6.81 -7.39
CA LYS A 105 -22.02 -5.94 -8.20
C LYS A 105 -23.49 -5.98 -7.78
N ASP A 106 -23.94 -7.09 -7.19
CA ASP A 106 -25.28 -7.27 -6.63
C ASP A 106 -25.39 -6.87 -5.15
N ASN A 107 -24.35 -6.24 -4.59
CA ASN A 107 -24.25 -5.79 -3.20
C ASN A 107 -24.40 -6.92 -2.16
N THR A 108 -24.08 -8.17 -2.51
CA THR A 108 -24.03 -9.29 -1.56
C THR A 108 -22.70 -9.41 -0.80
N LEU A 109 -21.71 -8.59 -1.14
CA LEU A 109 -20.40 -8.57 -0.49
C LEU A 109 -19.80 -7.18 -0.50
N PHE A 110 -19.21 -6.76 0.62
CA PHE A 110 -18.34 -5.58 0.73
C PHE A 110 -17.07 -5.98 1.47
N ALA A 111 -15.93 -5.41 1.08
CA ALA A 111 -14.66 -5.74 1.70
C ALA A 111 -13.71 -4.54 1.76
N ASP A 112 -12.89 -4.53 2.81
CA ASP A 112 -11.76 -3.64 2.99
C ASP A 112 -10.49 -4.51 3.12
N ILE A 113 -9.50 -4.23 2.28
CA ILE A 113 -8.31 -5.02 2.11
C ILE A 113 -7.14 -4.35 2.84
N LYS A 114 -6.40 -5.17 3.58
CA LYS A 114 -5.14 -4.80 4.18
C LYS A 114 -4.07 -5.78 3.76
N ASN A 115 -2.99 -5.23 3.20
CA ASN A 115 -1.87 -6.05 2.75
C ASN A 115 -1.18 -6.75 3.93
N LYS A 116 -0.89 -6.03 5.03
CA LYS A 116 -0.30 -6.59 6.27
C LYS A 116 -1.30 -6.52 7.43
N HIS A 117 -1.30 -7.54 8.29
CA HIS A 117 -2.15 -7.59 9.49
C HIS A 117 -1.77 -6.58 10.59
N ASN A 118 -0.50 -6.11 10.62
CA ASN A 118 0.05 -5.28 11.70
C ASN A 118 -0.17 -3.76 11.56
N THR A 119 -0.93 -3.30 10.57
CA THR A 119 -1.07 -1.85 10.31
C THR A 119 -2.23 -1.18 11.05
N MET A 120 -2.92 -1.88 11.96
CA MET A 120 -4.15 -1.40 12.57
C MET A 120 -4.00 -1.23 14.07
N ASN A 121 -4.17 0.00 14.56
CA ASN A 121 -4.36 0.30 15.98
C ASN A 121 -5.84 0.11 16.37
N SER A 122 -6.15 0.13 17.67
CA SER A 122 -7.51 -0.09 18.19
C SER A 122 -8.54 0.89 17.61
N SER A 123 -8.21 2.16 17.42
CA SER A 123 -9.14 3.16 16.87
C SER A 123 -9.44 2.92 15.39
N SER A 124 -8.43 2.58 14.58
CA SER A 124 -8.62 2.22 13.18
C SER A 124 -9.41 0.91 13.01
N ALA A 125 -9.24 -0.03 13.94
CA ALA A 125 -10.02 -1.25 14.01
C ALA A 125 -11.51 -0.97 14.30
N GLU A 126 -11.78 -0.10 15.27
CA GLU A 126 -13.14 0.31 15.64
C GLU A 126 -13.83 0.99 14.45
N ALA A 127 -13.16 1.97 13.82
CA ALA A 127 -13.69 2.69 12.67
C ALA A 127 -14.00 1.74 11.49
N LEU A 128 -13.09 0.79 11.21
CA LEU A 128 -13.32 -0.18 10.15
C LEU A 128 -14.49 -1.13 10.47
N PHE A 129 -14.58 -1.60 11.71
CA PHE A 129 -15.68 -2.47 12.14
C PHE A 129 -17.03 -1.76 11.97
N GLN A 130 -17.14 -0.52 12.44
CA GLN A 130 -18.36 0.28 12.31
C GLN A 130 -18.73 0.51 10.85
N LYS A 131 -17.74 0.81 10.00
CA LYS A 131 -17.94 0.97 8.56
C LYS A 131 -18.49 -0.29 7.91
N LEU A 132 -17.89 -1.45 8.17
CA LEU A 132 -18.36 -2.73 7.63
C LEU A 132 -19.75 -3.12 8.17
N SER A 133 -20.03 -2.82 9.44
CA SER A 133 -21.35 -3.06 10.04
C SER A 133 -22.42 -2.23 9.35
N LYS A 134 -22.13 -0.94 9.09
CA LYS A 134 -23.03 -0.05 8.34
C LYS A 134 -23.38 -0.61 6.96
N TYR A 135 -22.38 -1.08 6.19
CA TYR A 135 -22.65 -1.72 4.90
C TYR A 135 -23.55 -2.95 5.02
N ALA A 136 -23.32 -3.77 6.06
CA ALA A 136 -24.11 -4.96 6.31
C ALA A 136 -25.58 -4.64 6.66
N ASP A 137 -25.82 -3.56 7.40
CA ASP A 137 -27.16 -3.11 7.77
C ASP A 137 -27.92 -2.47 6.59
N GLU A 138 -27.25 -1.62 5.82
CA GLU A 138 -27.84 -0.99 4.63
C GLU A 138 -28.10 -2.00 3.51
N ASN A 139 -27.31 -3.07 3.43
CA ASN A 139 -27.43 -4.12 2.42
C ASN A 139 -27.72 -5.46 3.09
N LYS A 140 -29.00 -5.77 3.32
CA LYS A 140 -29.45 -6.91 4.15
C LYS A 140 -28.91 -8.28 3.71
N LYS A 141 -28.57 -8.45 2.43
CA LYS A 141 -28.00 -9.69 1.88
C LYS A 141 -26.48 -9.76 1.95
N SER A 142 -25.81 -8.69 2.39
CA SER A 142 -24.37 -8.60 2.30
C SER A 142 -23.64 -9.31 3.44
N LYS A 143 -22.50 -9.91 3.12
CA LYS A 143 -21.45 -10.24 4.08
C LYS A 143 -20.30 -9.25 3.90
N CYS A 144 -19.81 -8.70 5.00
CA CYS A 144 -18.78 -7.68 4.98
C CYS A 144 -17.47 -8.22 5.57
N TYR A 145 -16.34 -7.91 4.93
CA TYR A 145 -15.06 -8.54 5.24
C TYR A 145 -13.96 -7.52 5.51
N TRP A 146 -13.26 -7.69 6.62
CA TRP A 146 -11.91 -7.18 6.78
C TRP A 146 -10.94 -8.26 6.29
N VAL A 147 -10.28 -7.99 5.17
CA VAL A 147 -9.38 -8.93 4.51
C VAL A 147 -7.94 -8.64 4.92
N GLN A 148 -7.23 -9.69 5.33
CA GLN A 148 -5.80 -9.64 5.65
C GLN A 148 -5.03 -10.50 4.65
N ILE A 149 -4.41 -9.88 3.64
CA ILE A 149 -3.69 -10.61 2.59
C ILE A 149 -2.55 -11.43 3.19
N LEU A 150 -1.69 -10.78 3.98
CA LEU A 150 -0.59 -11.43 4.71
C LEU A 150 -1.01 -11.71 6.17
N ALA A 151 -1.89 -12.68 6.33
CA ALA A 151 -2.31 -13.23 7.62
C ALA A 151 -1.27 -14.23 8.18
N LYS A 152 -1.30 -14.47 9.50
CA LYS A 152 -0.44 -15.49 10.16
C LYS A 152 -0.94 -16.93 9.97
N SER A 153 -2.20 -17.10 9.60
CA SER A 153 -2.85 -18.39 9.34
C SER A 153 -4.01 -18.21 8.37
N SER A 154 -4.50 -19.31 7.80
CA SER A 154 -5.73 -19.34 7.00
C SER A 154 -6.94 -19.27 7.93
N PHE A 155 -7.89 -18.36 7.70
CA PHE A 155 -9.10 -18.23 8.50
C PHE A 155 -10.23 -17.49 7.77
N CYS A 156 -11.47 -17.77 8.20
CA CYS A 156 -12.65 -16.97 7.91
C CYS A 156 -13.57 -17.06 9.15
N GLU A 157 -13.67 -15.98 9.90
CA GLU A 157 -14.38 -15.97 11.19
C GLU A 157 -15.15 -14.68 11.40
N LEU A 158 -16.21 -14.72 12.20
CA LEU A 158 -16.92 -13.51 12.60
C LEU A 158 -15.96 -12.57 13.34
N TRP A 159 -16.00 -11.29 12.97
CA TRP A 159 -15.27 -10.29 13.73
C TRP A 159 -16.05 -9.98 15.00
N LYS A 160 -15.56 -10.52 16.12
CA LYS A 160 -16.07 -10.26 17.46
C LYS A 160 -14.93 -10.02 18.44
N GLY A 161 -15.19 -9.22 19.46
CA GLY A 161 -14.26 -9.00 20.56
C GLY A 161 -14.28 -7.56 21.05
N GLU A 162 -13.45 -7.29 22.05
CA GLU A 162 -13.23 -5.95 22.54
C GLU A 162 -12.34 -5.17 21.57
N ILE A 163 -12.83 -4.02 21.10
CA ILE A 163 -12.08 -3.08 20.27
C ILE A 163 -12.17 -1.72 20.96
N ASN A 164 -11.01 -1.16 21.31
CA ASN A 164 -10.91 0.16 21.95
C ASN A 164 -11.78 0.30 23.22
N GLY A 165 -11.80 -0.74 24.08
CA GLY A 165 -12.54 -0.74 25.35
C GLY A 165 -14.04 -1.00 25.23
N LYS A 166 -14.54 -1.41 24.05
CA LYS A 166 -15.96 -1.73 23.82
C LYS A 166 -16.10 -3.06 23.11
N GLU A 167 -17.14 -3.81 23.47
CA GLU A 167 -17.48 -5.04 22.75
C GLU A 167 -18.10 -4.73 21.39
N TYR A 168 -17.53 -5.30 20.34
CA TYR A 168 -18.06 -5.25 18.99
C TYR A 168 -18.39 -6.65 18.49
N SER A 169 -19.56 -6.79 17.88
CA SER A 169 -19.95 -7.99 17.15
C SER A 169 -21.05 -7.68 16.14
N HIS A 170 -21.05 -8.36 15.00
CA HIS A 170 -22.09 -8.24 13.99
C HIS A 170 -22.19 -9.56 13.21
N SER A 171 -23.40 -10.09 13.01
CA SER A 171 -23.63 -11.44 12.46
C SER A 171 -23.17 -11.64 11.01
N ARG A 172 -22.83 -10.54 10.33
CA ARG A 172 -22.41 -10.52 8.92
C ARG A 172 -21.08 -9.81 8.67
N VAL A 173 -20.33 -9.45 9.72
CA VAL A 173 -18.98 -8.85 9.59
C VAL A 173 -17.93 -9.89 9.98
N TYR A 174 -16.97 -10.12 9.09
CA TYR A 174 -15.97 -11.17 9.19
C TYR A 174 -14.55 -10.62 9.11
N LYS A 175 -13.62 -11.33 9.74
CA LYS A 175 -12.19 -11.29 9.40
C LYS A 175 -11.91 -12.47 8.48
N ILE A 176 -11.15 -12.24 7.41
CA ILE A 176 -10.79 -13.31 6.48
C ILE A 176 -9.34 -13.16 6.00
N SER A 177 -8.62 -14.28 5.90
CA SER A 177 -7.28 -14.32 5.35
C SER A 177 -7.29 -14.21 3.82
N GLY A 178 -6.18 -13.74 3.23
CA GLY A 178 -6.08 -13.52 1.79
C GLY A 178 -6.40 -14.77 0.97
N ASP A 179 -5.87 -15.93 1.35
CA ASP A 179 -6.13 -17.20 0.66
C ASP A 179 -7.62 -17.56 0.63
N GLN A 180 -8.31 -17.45 1.77
CA GLN A 180 -9.74 -17.71 1.89
C GLN A 180 -10.57 -16.68 1.12
N PHE A 181 -10.16 -15.40 1.10
CA PHE A 181 -10.88 -14.37 0.36
C PHE A 181 -10.71 -14.52 -1.16
N TYR A 182 -9.50 -14.84 -1.64
CA TYR A 182 -9.28 -15.19 -3.03
C TYR A 182 -10.11 -16.43 -3.42
N ALA A 183 -10.17 -17.45 -2.56
CA ALA A 183 -11.00 -18.63 -2.80
C ALA A 183 -12.50 -18.28 -2.88
N LEU A 184 -12.99 -17.47 -1.94
CA LEU A 184 -14.37 -17.00 -1.89
C LEU A 184 -14.80 -16.30 -3.17
N LEU A 185 -13.99 -15.36 -3.68
CA LEU A 185 -14.34 -14.55 -4.84
C LEU A 185 -14.19 -15.32 -6.15
N SER A 186 -13.13 -16.12 -6.27
CA SER A 186 -12.84 -16.87 -7.51
C SER A 186 -13.60 -18.19 -7.64
N GLY A 187 -14.15 -18.72 -6.55
CA GLY A 187 -14.71 -20.07 -6.49
C GLY A 187 -13.66 -21.18 -6.56
N LYS A 188 -12.38 -20.88 -6.25
CA LYS A 188 -11.25 -21.82 -6.34
C LYS A 188 -10.38 -21.79 -5.08
N ASP A 189 -10.32 -22.92 -4.38
CA ASP A 189 -9.63 -23.06 -3.08
C ASP A 189 -8.18 -22.57 -3.07
N ASN A 190 -7.43 -22.76 -4.17
CA ASN A 190 -6.02 -22.39 -4.27
C ASN A 190 -5.76 -21.17 -5.17
N ALA A 191 -6.74 -20.26 -5.35
CA ALA A 191 -6.60 -19.10 -6.24
C ALA A 191 -5.41 -18.19 -5.93
N LEU A 192 -5.14 -17.89 -4.65
CA LEU A 192 -3.98 -17.08 -4.27
C LEU A 192 -2.66 -17.79 -4.58
N PHE A 193 -2.60 -19.11 -4.43
CA PHE A 193 -1.44 -19.91 -4.82
C PHE A 193 -1.23 -19.91 -6.33
N GLN A 194 -2.31 -20.07 -7.12
CA GLN A 194 -2.24 -19.99 -8.58
C GLN A 194 -1.74 -18.61 -9.04
N LEU A 195 -2.23 -17.53 -8.41
CA LEU A 195 -1.73 -16.17 -8.65
C LEU A 195 -0.22 -16.10 -8.40
N TYR A 196 0.21 -16.49 -7.19
CA TYR A 196 1.63 -16.47 -6.78
C TYR A 196 2.53 -17.23 -7.76
N LYS A 197 2.14 -18.44 -8.19
CA LYS A 197 2.93 -19.26 -9.11
C LYS A 197 3.07 -18.64 -10.50
N ASN A 198 2.07 -17.89 -10.96
CA ASN A 198 2.06 -17.29 -12.29
C ASN A 198 2.57 -15.85 -12.32
N LEU A 199 2.71 -15.18 -11.18
CA LEU A 199 3.26 -13.82 -11.07
C LEU A 199 4.61 -13.65 -11.81
N PRO A 200 5.64 -14.51 -11.62
CA PRO A 200 6.91 -14.33 -12.32
C PRO A 200 6.78 -14.40 -13.85
N ILE A 201 5.87 -15.23 -14.35
CA ILE A 201 5.62 -15.39 -15.78
C ILE A 201 4.93 -14.14 -16.32
N ALA A 202 3.86 -13.69 -15.67
CA ALA A 202 3.13 -12.48 -16.06
C ALA A 202 4.02 -11.22 -16.00
N VAL A 203 4.89 -11.11 -14.99
CA VAL A 203 5.89 -10.02 -14.89
C VAL A 203 6.87 -10.07 -16.06
N LYS A 204 7.43 -11.24 -16.37
CA LYS A 204 8.34 -11.39 -17.51
C LYS A 204 7.67 -11.02 -18.83
N ASP A 205 6.47 -11.53 -19.07
CA ASP A 205 5.72 -11.27 -20.30
C ASP A 205 5.34 -9.78 -20.42
N CYS A 206 4.93 -9.16 -19.32
CA CYS A 206 4.68 -7.72 -19.25
C CYS A 206 5.94 -6.92 -19.57
N LEU A 207 7.08 -7.20 -18.94
CA LEU A 207 8.33 -6.47 -19.19
C LEU A 207 8.82 -6.60 -20.63
N ASN A 208 8.73 -7.79 -21.24
CA ASN A 208 9.07 -7.99 -22.65
C ASN A 208 8.18 -7.17 -23.60
N SER A 209 6.94 -6.88 -23.20
CA SER A 209 6.03 -6.00 -23.96
C SER A 209 6.29 -4.51 -23.74
N VAL A 210 6.96 -4.16 -22.64
CA VAL A 210 7.23 -2.78 -22.20
C VAL A 210 8.60 -2.26 -22.68
N GLU A 211 9.46 -3.09 -23.27
CA GLU A 211 10.74 -2.67 -23.89
C GLU A 211 10.54 -1.75 -25.10
N LYS A 212 10.09 -0.50 -24.86
CA LYS A 212 10.14 0.67 -25.76
C LYS A 212 9.57 1.96 -25.13
N SER A 213 9.78 2.28 -23.85
CA SER A 213 9.75 3.70 -23.44
C SER A 213 10.43 4.03 -22.10
N GLU A 214 11.27 5.05 -22.18
CA GLU A 214 11.66 6.00 -21.14
C GLU A 214 12.42 5.48 -19.90
N LEU A 215 13.74 5.35 -20.07
CA LEU A 215 14.69 5.64 -19.00
C LEU A 215 14.56 7.13 -18.62
N ALA A 216 13.77 7.42 -17.61
CA ALA A 216 13.68 8.77 -17.05
C ALA A 216 14.94 9.09 -16.24
N LYS A 217 15.34 10.37 -16.28
CA LYS A 217 16.52 10.91 -15.59
C LYS A 217 16.46 10.68 -14.09
N GLU A 218 17.58 10.23 -13.53
CA GLU A 218 17.85 10.23 -12.10
C GLU A 218 18.02 11.67 -11.62
N ASN A 219 16.96 12.28 -11.08
CA ASN A 219 17.10 13.43 -10.19
C ASN A 219 16.99 12.90 -8.76
N SER A 220 18.02 13.14 -7.94
CA SER A 220 18.04 12.75 -6.53
C SER A 220 17.74 13.94 -5.64
N ALA A 221 16.81 13.77 -4.69
CA ALA A 221 16.52 14.73 -3.63
C ALA A 221 17.78 15.10 -2.84
N LEU A 222 18.72 14.16 -2.68
CA LEU A 222 20.00 14.41 -2.03
C LEU A 222 20.84 15.42 -2.82
N ASP A 223 20.87 15.32 -4.16
CA ASP A 223 21.61 16.26 -5.00
C ASP A 223 21.00 17.66 -4.91
N GLU A 224 19.67 17.77 -4.93
CA GLU A 224 18.95 19.03 -4.74
C GLU A 224 19.21 19.66 -3.35
N ILE A 225 19.42 18.85 -2.31
CA ILE A 225 19.77 19.29 -0.96
C ILE A 225 21.24 19.75 -0.91
N LYS A 226 22.16 19.00 -1.52
CA LYS A 226 23.60 19.35 -1.58
C LYS A 226 23.83 20.72 -2.22
N VAL A 227 23.14 21.01 -3.33
CA VAL A 227 23.19 22.34 -3.97
C VAL A 227 22.77 23.47 -3.01
N LYS A 228 21.80 23.22 -2.11
CA LYS A 228 21.38 24.22 -1.11
C LYS A 228 22.41 24.38 0.00
N ILE A 229 23.02 23.30 0.45
CA ILE A 229 24.07 23.30 1.49
C ILE A 229 25.27 24.13 1.05
N GLU A 230 25.67 24.06 -0.22
CA GLU A 230 26.77 24.87 -0.74
C GLU A 230 26.58 26.37 -0.51
N THR A 231 25.33 26.83 -0.56
CA THR A 231 24.94 28.23 -0.36
C THR A 231 24.69 28.55 1.11
N SER A 232 24.00 27.68 1.84
CA SER A 232 23.57 27.93 3.23
C SER A 232 24.66 27.67 4.28
N LYS A 233 25.66 26.84 3.95
CA LYS A 233 26.70 26.33 4.87
C LYS A 233 26.17 25.53 6.07
N ARG A 234 24.92 25.08 6.01
CA ARG A 234 24.31 24.19 7.02
C ARG A 234 24.83 22.77 6.89
N THR A 235 24.76 21.99 7.97
CA THR A 235 24.85 20.53 7.89
C THR A 235 23.67 19.97 7.06
N ILE A 236 23.72 18.69 6.68
CA ILE A 236 22.60 18.10 5.92
C ILE A 236 21.35 18.07 6.79
N LEU A 237 21.51 17.67 8.06
CA LEU A 237 20.40 17.66 9.02
C LEU A 237 19.85 19.06 9.32
N ASP A 238 20.69 20.08 9.44
CA ASP A 238 20.22 21.47 9.66
C ASP A 238 19.53 22.02 8.41
N GLN A 239 20.02 21.71 7.21
CA GLN A 239 19.37 22.13 5.96
C GLN A 239 17.97 21.51 5.84
N ILE A 240 17.84 20.21 6.13
CA ILE A 240 16.54 19.51 6.14
C ILE A 240 15.63 20.07 7.23
N THR A 241 16.17 20.32 8.42
CA THR A 241 15.42 20.89 9.54
C THR A 241 14.89 22.27 9.20
N PHE A 242 15.73 23.15 8.65
CA PHE A 242 15.35 24.48 8.20
C PHE A 242 14.26 24.42 7.10
N GLU A 243 14.43 23.58 6.08
CA GLU A 243 13.44 23.45 5.01
C GLU A 243 12.10 22.87 5.48
N ASN A 244 12.12 21.98 6.49
CA ASN A 244 10.90 21.43 7.08
C ASN A 244 10.22 22.36 8.08
N TYR A 245 10.98 23.14 8.84
CA TYR A 245 10.50 23.73 10.09
C TYR A 245 10.91 25.19 10.28
N SER A 246 11.44 25.90 9.28
CA SER A 246 11.82 27.32 9.40
C SER A 246 10.71 28.24 9.94
N TYR A 247 9.45 27.85 9.83
CA TYR A 247 8.30 28.56 10.38
C TYR A 247 7.98 28.22 11.85
N TYR A 248 8.70 27.29 12.47
CA TYR A 248 8.63 27.02 13.90
C TYR A 248 9.52 28.00 14.66
N LEU A 249 9.10 28.35 15.89
CA LEU A 249 9.78 29.34 16.71
C LEU A 249 11.26 29.00 16.90
N GLY A 250 12.15 29.86 16.40
CA GLY A 250 13.60 29.75 16.55
C GLY A 250 14.30 28.86 15.52
N PHE A 251 13.55 28.15 14.66
CA PHE A 251 14.12 27.30 13.60
C PHE A 251 14.55 28.11 12.36
N ASP A 252 14.09 29.35 12.25
CA ASP A 252 14.56 30.34 11.27
C ASP A 252 16.02 30.76 11.48
N LYS A 253 16.56 30.52 12.69
CA LYS A 253 17.92 30.90 13.11
C LYS A 253 18.98 29.82 12.86
N LEU A 254 18.58 28.64 12.37
CA LEU A 254 19.48 27.58 11.92
C LEU A 254 20.28 28.01 10.69
#